data_AF-A0A1L3GQC7-F1
#
_entry.id   AF-A0A1L3GQC7-F1
#
_cell.length_a   1.000
_cell.length_b   1.000
_cell.length_c   1.000
_cell.angle_alpha   90.00
_cell.angle_beta   90.00
_cell.angle_gamma   90.00
#
_symmetry.space_group_name_H-M   'P 1'
#
loop_
_entity.id
_entity.type
_entity.pdbx_description
1 polymer ?
#
loop_
_entity_poly.entity_id
_entity_poly.type
_entity_poly.pdbx_seq_one_letter_code
_entity_poly.pdbx_strand_id
1 'polypeptide(L)'
;MSRIMDKCPVCKEEKKGKYWCSACKTVFVCPQPNCGAEIRRRDAEACPSCGLLFADYMENRKMYRKCPKCKKKQGLSEQQCKYCRYWFNCPTCGHKVPSTSMLTCPRCATNLRR
;
A
#
# COMPACT_ATOMS: atom_id res chain seq x y z
N MET A 1 -7.59 26.59 -24.69
CA MET A 1 -7.20 26.06 -23.37
C MET A 1 -6.03 25.11 -23.55
N SER A 2 -4.80 25.59 -23.40
CA SER A 2 -3.61 24.74 -23.47
C SER A 2 -3.62 23.80 -22.26
N ARG A 3 -3.95 22.52 -22.50
CA ARG A 3 -3.79 21.48 -21.48
C ARG A 3 -2.28 21.35 -21.23
N ILE A 4 -1.80 21.86 -20.10
CA ILE A 4 -0.47 21.52 -19.61
C ILE A 4 -0.53 20.02 -19.28
N MET A 5 -0.17 19.17 -20.24
CA MET A 5 0.00 17.75 -19.97
C MET A 5 1.27 17.65 -19.13
N ASP A 6 1.12 17.32 -17.85
CA ASP A 6 2.26 17.04 -17.01
C ASP A 6 3.10 15.92 -17.62
N LYS A 7 4.37 16.21 -17.91
CA LYS A 7 5.32 15.18 -18.30
C LYS A 7 5.68 14.32 -17.09
N CYS A 8 5.87 13.03 -17.32
CA CYS A 8 6.38 12.12 -16.31
C CYS A 8 7.78 12.59 -15.87
N PRO A 9 8.05 12.82 -14.58
CA PRO A 9 9.37 13.26 -14.13
C PRO A 9 10.47 12.19 -14.29
N VAL A 10 10.10 10.95 -14.67
CA VAL A 10 11.02 9.83 -14.86
C VAL A 10 11.32 9.60 -16.34
N CYS A 11 10.30 9.28 -17.15
CA CYS A 11 10.49 8.98 -18.57
C CYS A 11 10.19 10.16 -19.51
N LYS A 12 9.77 11.32 -18.98
CA LYS A 12 9.45 12.55 -19.73
C LYS A 12 8.28 12.46 -20.72
N GLU A 13 7.64 11.30 -20.83
CA GLU A 13 6.42 11.07 -21.59
C GLU A 13 5.24 11.91 -21.05
N GLU A 14 4.37 12.38 -21.94
CA GLU A 14 3.15 13.15 -21.61
C GLU A 14 2.03 12.27 -20.99
N LYS A 15 2.33 10.99 -20.77
CA LYS A 15 1.44 9.97 -20.22
C LYS A 15 1.50 9.88 -18.69
N LYS A 16 1.69 11.00 -17.99
CA LYS A 16 1.65 11.03 -16.51
C LYS A 16 0.18 10.97 -16.06
N GLY A 17 -0.21 9.86 -15.43
CA GLY A 17 -1.49 9.78 -14.73
C GLY A 17 -1.42 10.43 -13.35
N LYS A 18 -2.57 10.53 -12.67
CA LYS A 18 -2.68 11.11 -11.31
C LYS A 18 -1.82 10.38 -10.27
N TYR A 19 -1.75 9.05 -10.35
CA TYR A 19 -1.10 8.21 -9.35
C TYR A 19 0.17 7.52 -9.89
N TRP A 20 0.20 7.17 -11.17
CA TRP A 20 1.36 6.55 -11.83
C TRP A 20 1.43 6.97 -13.30
N CYS A 21 2.61 6.84 -13.92
CA CYS A 21 2.79 7.01 -15.35
C CYS A 21 2.39 5.75 -16.11
N SER A 22 1.54 5.84 -17.13
CA SER A 22 1.13 4.66 -17.91
C SER A 22 2.21 4.13 -18.85
N ALA A 23 3.23 4.94 -19.18
CA ALA A 23 4.37 4.52 -20.00
C ALA A 23 5.40 3.71 -19.21
N CYS A 24 5.98 4.30 -18.16
CA CYS A 24 7.05 3.66 -17.38
C CYS A 24 6.57 2.96 -16.10
N LYS A 25 5.27 3.00 -15.81
CA LYS A 25 4.63 2.40 -14.62
C LYS A 25 5.15 2.94 -13.26
N THR A 26 5.95 4.01 -13.26
CA THR A 26 6.39 4.65 -12.01
C THR A 26 5.20 5.19 -11.26
N VAL A 27 5.05 4.77 -10.00
CA VAL A 27 4.03 5.26 -9.08
C VAL A 27 4.56 6.46 -8.33
N PHE A 28 3.80 7.55 -8.31
CA PHE A 28 4.13 8.79 -7.60
C PHE A 28 3.35 8.92 -6.30
N VAL A 29 2.10 8.46 -6.30
CA VAL A 29 1.18 8.54 -5.16
C VAL A 29 0.42 7.23 -5.07
N CYS A 30 0.27 6.70 -3.84
CA CYS A 30 -0.49 5.48 -3.61
C CYS A 30 -1.94 5.66 -4.08
N PRO A 31 -2.44 4.79 -4.99
CA PRO A 31 -3.78 4.94 -5.55
C PRO A 31 -4.91 4.45 -4.61
N GLN A 32 -4.57 3.93 -3.42
CA GLN A 32 -5.56 3.58 -2.41
C GLN A 32 -6.15 4.89 -1.80
N PRO A 33 -7.46 5.16 -1.96
CA PRO A 33 -8.13 6.37 -1.48
C PRO A 33 -7.76 6.85 -0.07
N ASN A 34 -7.68 5.93 0.90
CA ASN A 34 -7.42 6.22 2.32
C ASN A 34 -5.92 6.21 2.68
N CYS A 35 -5.03 6.08 1.68
CA CYS A 35 -3.59 6.08 1.90
C CYS A 35 -2.97 7.39 1.40
N GLY A 36 -3.08 7.68 0.09
CA GLY A 36 -2.53 8.90 -0.51
C GLY A 36 -1.01 9.10 -0.35
N ALA A 37 -0.27 8.08 0.13
CA ALA A 37 1.15 8.24 0.44
C ALA A 37 1.98 8.53 -0.81
N GLU A 38 2.86 9.52 -0.72
CA GLU A 38 3.85 9.82 -1.75
C GLU A 38 4.90 8.70 -1.85
N ILE A 39 5.21 8.31 -3.08
CA ILE A 39 6.14 7.24 -3.40
C ILE A 39 7.42 7.87 -3.94
N ARG A 40 8.42 7.98 -3.06
CA ARG A 40 9.72 8.60 -3.39
C ARG A 40 10.67 7.66 -4.15
N ARG A 41 10.46 6.34 -4.03
CA ARG A 41 11.28 5.31 -4.69
C ARG A 41 10.66 4.93 -6.04
N ARG A 42 11.44 5.04 -7.11
CA ARG A 42 10.95 4.79 -8.48
C ARG A 42 10.58 3.33 -8.74
N ASP A 43 11.27 2.43 -8.07
CA ASP A 43 11.19 0.97 -8.15
C ASP A 43 10.35 0.36 -7.02
N ALA A 44 9.59 1.17 -6.28
CA ALA A 44 8.73 0.65 -5.23
C ALA A 44 7.72 -0.34 -5.81
N GLU A 45 7.80 -1.60 -5.40
CA GLU A 45 6.83 -2.64 -5.78
C GLU A 45 5.53 -2.53 -4.98
N ALA A 46 5.63 -1.96 -3.77
CA ALA A 46 4.53 -1.84 -2.84
C ALA A 46 4.53 -0.47 -2.14
N CYS A 47 3.36 -0.02 -1.71
CA CYS A 47 3.24 1.19 -0.91
C CYS A 47 3.90 0.99 0.47
N PRO A 48 4.84 1.85 0.89
CA PRO A 48 5.50 1.72 2.19
C PRO A 48 4.55 1.97 3.38
N SER A 49 3.44 2.71 3.17
CA SER A 49 2.50 3.06 4.23
C SER A 49 1.39 2.03 4.43
N CYS A 50 0.83 1.45 3.35
CA CYS A 50 -0.29 0.50 3.43
C CYS A 50 0.03 -0.91 2.93
N GLY A 51 1.16 -1.10 2.23
CA GLY A 51 1.57 -2.38 1.66
C GLY A 51 0.87 -2.77 0.36
N LEU A 52 0.09 -1.86 -0.26
CA LEU A 52 -0.56 -2.11 -1.55
C LEU A 52 0.48 -2.50 -2.61
N LEU A 53 0.32 -3.66 -3.23
CA LEU A 53 1.11 -4.11 -4.38
C LEU A 53 0.66 -3.35 -5.62
N PHE A 54 1.57 -2.57 -6.21
CA PHE A 54 1.20 -1.71 -7.33
C PHE A 54 0.97 -2.48 -8.61
N ALA A 55 1.74 -3.55 -8.86
CA ALA A 55 1.57 -4.39 -10.04
C ALA A 55 0.14 -4.98 -10.13
N ASP A 56 -0.32 -5.63 -9.07
CA ASP A 56 -1.68 -6.21 -9.00
C ASP A 56 -2.77 -5.14 -9.19
N TYR A 57 -2.56 -3.93 -8.65
CA TYR A 57 -3.52 -2.83 -8.78
C TYR A 57 -3.53 -2.21 -10.18
N MET A 58 -2.37 -2.03 -10.79
CA MET A 58 -2.25 -1.43 -12.13
C MET A 58 -2.83 -2.34 -13.20
N GLU A 59 -2.57 -3.65 -13.09
CA GLU A 59 -2.99 -4.64 -14.09
C GLU A 59 -4.45 -5.06 -13.93
N ASN A 60 -4.85 -5.37 -12.69
CA ASN A 60 -6.13 -6.03 -12.42
C ASN A 60 -7.06 -5.22 -11.51
N ARG A 61 -6.66 -4.00 -11.10
CA ARG A 61 -7.37 -3.20 -10.08
C ARG A 61 -7.55 -3.93 -8.74
N LYS A 62 -6.74 -4.96 -8.47
CA LYS A 62 -6.81 -5.76 -7.25
C LYS A 62 -5.96 -5.13 -6.15
N MET A 63 -6.59 -4.84 -5.01
CA MET A 63 -5.92 -4.27 -3.84
C MET A 63 -5.36 -5.38 -2.96
N TYR A 64 -4.13 -5.79 -3.24
CA TYR A 64 -3.43 -6.82 -2.48
C TYR A 64 -2.23 -6.29 -1.70
N ARG A 65 -1.80 -7.06 -0.69
CA ARG A 65 -0.55 -6.88 0.05
C ARG A 65 0.09 -8.23 0.37
N LYS A 66 1.39 -8.21 0.69
CA LYS A 66 2.09 -9.35 1.31
C LYS A 66 2.03 -9.21 2.84
N CYS A 67 1.69 -10.29 3.54
CA CYS A 67 1.77 -10.30 5.00
C CYS A 67 3.22 -10.10 5.46
N PRO A 68 3.53 -9.18 6.39
CA PRO A 68 4.91 -8.97 6.84
C PRO A 68 5.47 -10.19 7.58
N LYS A 69 4.59 -10.99 8.24
CA LYS A 69 4.95 -12.21 8.98
C LYS A 69 5.17 -13.43 8.08
N CYS A 70 4.17 -13.83 7.28
CA CYS A 70 4.23 -15.07 6.49
C CYS A 70 4.46 -14.87 4.98
N LYS A 71 4.58 -13.62 4.51
CA LYS A 71 4.78 -13.22 3.11
C LYS A 71 3.70 -13.65 2.11
N LYS A 72 2.67 -14.39 2.53
CA LYS A 72 1.52 -14.76 1.67
C LYS A 72 0.73 -13.52 1.23
N LYS A 73 0.23 -13.55 0.00
CA LYS A 73 -0.57 -12.49 -0.63
C LYS A 73 -2.03 -12.57 -0.19
N GLN A 74 -2.64 -11.43 0.11
CA GLN A 74 -4.07 -11.34 0.45
C GLN A 74 -4.64 -9.93 0.22
N GLY A 75 -5.94 -9.78 0.42
CA GLY A 75 -6.67 -8.51 0.37
C GLY A 75 -6.08 -7.44 1.29
N LEU A 76 -6.02 -6.20 0.80
CA LEU A 76 -5.63 -5.03 1.58
C LEU A 76 -6.69 -4.67 2.65
N SER A 77 -7.96 -4.98 2.37
CA SER A 77 -9.12 -4.73 3.26
C SER A 77 -9.20 -5.68 4.45
N GLU A 78 -8.55 -6.83 4.39
CA GLU A 78 -8.50 -7.80 5.49
C GLU A 78 -7.90 -7.12 6.73
N GLN A 79 -8.46 -7.32 7.93
CA GLN A 79 -7.84 -6.78 9.15
C GLN A 79 -6.77 -7.70 9.72
N GLN A 80 -6.88 -8.99 9.38
CA GLN A 80 -6.03 -10.05 9.87
C GLN A 80 -5.49 -10.88 8.70
N CYS A 81 -4.34 -11.52 8.87
CA CYS A 81 -3.81 -12.41 7.86
C CYS A 81 -4.59 -13.72 7.85
N LYS A 82 -5.23 -14.06 6.73
CA LYS A 82 -6.01 -15.30 6.60
C LYS A 82 -5.19 -16.58 6.79
N TYR A 83 -3.86 -16.50 6.67
CA TYR A 83 -2.95 -17.63 6.78
C TYR A 83 -2.31 -17.79 8.16
N CYS A 84 -1.90 -16.69 8.80
CA CYS A 84 -1.13 -16.73 10.05
C CYS A 84 -1.73 -15.89 11.18
N ARG A 85 -2.96 -15.40 10.98
CA ARG A 85 -3.75 -14.63 11.96
C ARG A 85 -3.06 -13.36 12.49
N TYR A 86 -2.04 -12.86 11.78
CA TYR A 86 -1.39 -11.59 12.11
C TYR A 86 -2.33 -10.39 11.92
N TRP A 87 -2.47 -9.56 12.95
CA TRP A 87 -3.21 -8.30 12.88
C TRP A 87 -2.43 -7.21 12.16
N PHE A 88 -3.04 -6.61 11.15
CA PHE A 88 -2.47 -5.45 10.44
C PHE A 88 -2.78 -4.14 11.13
N ASN A 89 -3.95 -4.07 11.74
CA ASN A 89 -4.42 -2.99 12.58
C ASN A 89 -4.95 -3.61 13.87
N CYS A 90 -4.84 -2.89 14.97
CA CYS A 90 -5.46 -3.28 16.23
C CYS A 90 -6.98 -3.41 16.03
N PRO A 91 -7.61 -4.53 16.41
CA PRO A 91 -9.04 -4.74 16.23
C PRO A 91 -9.90 -3.82 17.10
N THR A 92 -9.35 -3.27 18.18
CA THR A 92 -10.10 -2.43 19.11
C THR A 92 -10.06 -0.96 18.72
N CYS A 93 -8.89 -0.42 18.36
CA CYS A 93 -8.73 1.02 18.10
C CYS A 93 -8.33 1.36 16.66
N GLY A 94 -8.15 0.36 15.79
CA GLY A 94 -7.74 0.57 14.40
C GLY A 94 -6.28 1.02 14.22
N HIS A 95 -5.49 1.16 15.29
CA HIS A 95 -4.09 1.55 15.16
C HIS A 95 -3.31 0.52 14.34
N LYS A 96 -2.66 0.96 13.26
CA LYS A 96 -1.70 0.14 12.50
C LYS A 96 -0.69 -0.52 13.42
N VAL A 97 -0.44 -1.82 13.24
CA VAL A 97 0.57 -2.57 14.00
C VAL A 97 1.91 -2.46 13.24
N PRO A 98 2.86 -1.63 13.70
CA PRO A 98 4.07 -1.31 12.93
C PRO A 98 5.09 -2.45 12.89
N SER A 99 5.04 -3.40 13.82
CA SER A 99 6.01 -4.50 13.92
C SER A 99 5.32 -5.84 14.12
N THR A 100 5.84 -6.87 13.46
CA THR A 100 5.37 -8.26 13.58
C THR A 100 5.61 -8.88 14.96
N SER A 101 6.47 -8.27 15.78
CA SER A 101 6.79 -8.73 17.13
C SER A 101 5.91 -8.10 18.21
N MET A 102 5.04 -7.14 17.85
CA MET A 102 4.14 -6.52 18.83
C MET A 102 3.06 -7.50 19.29
N LEU A 103 3.04 -7.77 20.59
CA LEU A 103 2.05 -8.63 21.23
C LEU A 103 0.86 -7.83 21.79
N THR A 104 1.03 -6.52 21.94
CA THR A 104 0.06 -5.61 22.55
C THR A 104 0.01 -4.32 21.74
N CYS A 105 -1.19 -3.76 21.55
CA CYS A 105 -1.37 -2.49 20.85
C CYS A 105 -0.79 -1.32 21.68
N PRO A 106 0.09 -0.48 21.11
CA PRO A 106 0.71 0.62 21.86
C PRO A 106 -0.25 1.77 22.20
N ARG A 107 -1.46 1.82 21.61
CA ARG A 107 -2.44 2.90 21.86
C ARG A 107 -3.55 2.54 22.85
N CYS A 108 -3.94 1.27 22.92
CA CYS A 108 -5.09 0.85 23.73
C CYS A 108 -4.86 -0.43 24.54
N ALA A 109 -3.63 -0.95 24.56
CA ALA A 109 -3.24 -2.16 25.27
C ALA A 109 -3.97 -3.46 24.87
N THR A 110 -4.72 -3.47 23.75
CA THR A 110 -5.32 -4.69 23.21
C THR A 110 -4.28 -5.76 22.90
N ASN A 111 -4.53 -6.99 23.33
CA ASN A 111 -3.70 -8.14 23.01
C ASN A 111 -3.84 -8.53 21.52
N LEU A 112 -2.71 -8.62 20.80
CA LEU A 112 -2.62 -8.89 19.36
C LEU A 112 -2.26 -10.35 19.03
N ARG A 113 -2.18 -11.25 20.03
CA ARG A 113 -1.92 -12.69 19.77
C ARG A 113 -3.16 -13.47 19.31
N ARG A 114 -4.37 -12.97 19.59
CA ARG A 114 -5.63 -13.68 19.35
C ARG A 114 -6.10 -13.56 17.90
#